data_AF-A0A962H6H9-F1
#
_entry.id   AF-A0A962H6H9-F1
#
_cell.length_a   1.000
_cell.length_b   1.000
_cell.length_c   1.000
_cell.angle_alpha   90.00
_cell.angle_beta   90.00
_cell.angle_gamma   90.00
#
_symmetry.space_group_name_H-M   'P 1'
#
loop_
_entity.id
_entity.type
_entity.pdbx_description
1 polymer ?
#
loop_
_entity_poly.entity_id
_entity_poly.type
_entity_poly.pdbx_seq_one_letter_code
_entity_poly.pdbx_strand_id
1 'polypeptide(L)'
;MNKPRTVIALSAPALAYAEFLSRNLDEHCRVRLNSPGPDQAEVIDIHVASAEVDSSPQHWVGTVHVCSALSAALSPALRSLAEATRDAVAQAGSPDRAGAWLHRDCPFKILYAESGLPARQLLDQVNAHYANESCAIRQRPNIIHVKGQYYLLRNERAGQQDPALAFRLANHRAQLSFADSEVLRLIISELRSRAYA
;
A
#
# COMPACT_ATOMS: atom_id res chain seq x y z
N MET A 1 32.90 -20.29 2.68
CA MET A 1 31.75 -20.85 3.44
C MET A 1 30.48 -20.20 2.89
N ASN A 2 29.63 -20.95 2.20
CA ASN A 2 28.34 -20.43 1.73
C ASN A 2 27.40 -20.32 2.94
N LYS A 3 26.93 -19.12 3.27
CA LYS A 3 25.84 -18.94 4.22
C LYS A 3 24.61 -19.71 3.69
N PRO A 4 23.89 -20.46 4.54
CA PRO A 4 22.63 -21.07 4.13
C PRO A 4 21.69 -19.97 3.64
N ARG A 5 21.19 -20.10 2.40
CA ARG A 5 20.09 -19.27 1.92
C ARG A 5 18.87 -19.62 2.75
N THR A 6 18.52 -18.73 3.70
CA THR A 6 17.26 -18.81 4.42
C THR A 6 16.13 -18.73 3.39
N VAL A 7 15.44 -19.86 3.16
CA VAL A 7 14.20 -19.88 2.38
C VAL A 7 13.13 -19.29 3.28
N ILE A 8 12.82 -18.01 3.08
CA ILE A 8 11.72 -17.36 3.79
C ILE A 8 10.43 -17.89 3.16
N ALA A 9 9.67 -18.69 3.92
CA ALA A 9 8.36 -19.13 3.49
C ALA A 9 7.44 -17.90 3.36
N LEU A 10 6.86 -17.69 2.17
CA LEU A 10 5.85 -16.66 1.98
C LEU A 10 4.61 -17.00 2.81
N SER A 11 4.00 -15.99 3.44
CA SER A 11 2.79 -16.18 4.23
C SER A 11 1.61 -16.54 3.30
N ALA A 12 0.79 -17.51 3.72
CA ALA A 12 -0.42 -17.89 2.98
C ALA A 12 -1.33 -16.71 2.62
N PRO A 13 -1.49 -15.66 3.47
CA PRO A 13 -2.31 -14.50 3.13
C PRO A 13 -1.76 -13.68 1.96
N ALA A 14 -0.43 -13.51 1.90
CA ALA A 14 0.20 -12.77 0.81
C ALA A 14 0.10 -13.53 -0.52
N LEU A 15 0.29 -14.85 -0.49
CA LEU A 15 0.09 -15.72 -1.65
C LEU A 15 -1.36 -15.62 -2.15
N ALA A 16 -2.35 -15.76 -1.27
CA ALA A 16 -3.75 -15.67 -1.63
C ALA A 16 -4.11 -14.29 -2.22
N TYR A 17 -3.58 -13.21 -1.66
CA TYR A 17 -3.81 -11.85 -2.16
C TYR A 17 -3.14 -11.62 -3.53
N ALA A 18 -1.91 -12.09 -3.70
CA ALA A 18 -1.19 -12.00 -4.98
C ALA A 18 -1.88 -12.84 -6.07
N GLU A 19 -2.35 -14.04 -5.74
CA GLU A 19 -3.15 -14.85 -6.66
C GLU A 19 -4.46 -14.16 -7.03
N PHE A 20 -5.15 -13.55 -6.07
CA PHE A 20 -6.35 -12.76 -6.34
C PHE A 20 -6.06 -11.64 -7.35
N LEU A 21 -5.02 -10.84 -7.12
CA LEU A 21 -4.62 -9.76 -8.04
C LEU A 21 -4.28 -10.32 -9.42
N SER A 22 -3.50 -11.40 -9.47
CA SER A 22 -3.05 -12.01 -10.74
C SER A 22 -4.20 -12.56 -11.57
N ARG A 23 -5.29 -13.03 -10.95
CA ARG A 23 -6.48 -13.53 -11.65
C ARG A 23 -7.43 -12.42 -12.10
N ASN A 24 -7.40 -11.26 -11.45
CA ASN A 24 -8.40 -10.21 -11.65
C ASN A 24 -7.85 -8.98 -12.38
N LEU A 25 -6.53 -8.80 -12.43
CA LEU A 25 -5.87 -7.85 -13.31
C LEU A 25 -5.68 -8.48 -14.71
N ASP A 26 -5.71 -7.65 -15.74
CA ASP A 26 -5.55 -8.08 -17.14
C ASP A 26 -4.06 -8.18 -17.55
N GLU A 27 -3.80 -8.53 -18.81
CA GLU A 27 -2.45 -8.68 -19.35
C GLU A 27 -1.59 -7.41 -19.28
N HIS A 28 -2.17 -6.24 -19.00
CA HIS A 28 -1.45 -4.97 -18.85
C HIS A 28 -0.85 -4.79 -17.45
N CYS A 29 -1.11 -5.71 -16.52
CA CYS A 29 -0.56 -5.67 -15.17
C CYS A 29 0.34 -6.88 -14.91
N ARG A 30 1.49 -6.66 -14.27
CA ARG A 30 2.34 -7.73 -13.71
C ARG A 30 2.35 -7.64 -12.20
N VAL A 31 1.95 -8.74 -11.55
CA VAL A 31 1.99 -8.90 -10.10
C VAL A 31 3.28 -9.60 -9.69
N ARG A 32 4.00 -9.04 -8.73
CA ARG A 32 5.22 -9.63 -8.17
C ARG A 32 5.19 -9.64 -6.66
N LEU A 33 5.45 -10.80 -6.09
CA LEU A 33 5.71 -10.99 -4.66
C LEU A 33 7.19 -10.71 -4.40
N ASN A 34 7.49 -9.78 -3.51
CA ASN A 34 8.82 -9.58 -2.99
C ASN A 34 8.92 -10.26 -1.63
N SER A 35 9.95 -11.11 -1.46
CA SER A 35 10.25 -11.67 -0.15
C SER A 35 10.62 -10.55 0.81
N PRO A 36 10.13 -10.59 2.06
CA PRO A 36 10.53 -9.62 3.06
C PRO A 36 12.05 -9.64 3.25
N GLY A 37 12.61 -8.46 3.52
CA GLY A 37 13.97 -8.37 4.04
C GLY A 37 14.09 -9.16 5.36
N PRO A 38 15.32 -9.49 5.80
CA PRO A 38 15.55 -10.30 7.01
C PRO A 38 14.90 -9.74 8.28
N ASP A 39 14.60 -8.44 8.33
CA ASP A 39 13.98 -7.74 9.47
C ASP A 39 12.47 -7.46 9.29
N GLN A 40 11.85 -7.93 8.20
CA GLN A 40 10.45 -7.62 7.84
C GLN A 40 9.56 -8.87 7.74
N ALA A 41 9.87 -9.93 8.47
CA ALA A 41 9.26 -11.26 8.33
C ALA A 41 7.70 -11.29 8.40
N GLU A 42 7.06 -10.24 8.90
CA GLU A 42 5.60 -10.13 9.02
C GLU A 42 4.91 -9.33 7.89
N VAL A 43 5.67 -8.67 7.02
CA VAL A 43 5.13 -7.81 5.95
C VAL A 43 5.62 -8.34 4.60
N ILE A 44 4.70 -8.72 3.72
CA ILE A 44 5.04 -9.16 2.37
C ILE A 44 4.55 -8.14 1.38
N ASP A 45 5.47 -7.67 0.54
CA ASP A 45 5.18 -6.65 -0.45
C ASP A 45 4.77 -7.30 -1.77
N ILE A 46 3.65 -6.84 -2.31
CA ILE A 46 3.18 -7.17 -3.65
C ILE A 46 3.24 -5.92 -4.48
N HIS A 47 4.05 -5.92 -5.53
CA HIS A 47 4.10 -4.82 -6.48
C HIS A 47 3.34 -5.16 -7.74
N VAL A 48 2.57 -4.18 -8.20
CA VAL A 48 1.86 -4.23 -9.48
C VAL A 48 2.53 -3.23 -10.39
N ALA A 49 3.04 -3.69 -11.52
CA ALA A 49 3.67 -2.86 -12.54
C ALA A 49 2.90 -2.94 -13.86
N SER A 50 3.02 -1.92 -14.70
CA SER A 50 2.55 -2.02 -16.09
C SER A 50 3.35 -3.09 -16.84
N ALA A 51 2.66 -3.96 -17.58
CA ALA A 51 3.25 -5.13 -18.21
C ALA A 51 4.18 -4.81 -19.39
N GLU A 52 4.06 -3.61 -19.95
CA GLU A 52 4.90 -3.13 -21.05
C GLU A 52 6.29 -2.71 -20.59
N VAL A 53 6.52 -2.61 -19.28
CA VAL A 53 7.74 -2.04 -18.73
C VAL A 53 8.44 -3.00 -17.77
N ASP A 54 9.75 -2.80 -17.59
CA ASP A 54 10.49 -3.53 -16.57
C ASP A 54 9.85 -3.27 -15.20
N SER A 55 9.85 -4.31 -14.39
CA SER A 55 9.41 -4.39 -13.00
C SER A 55 10.12 -3.49 -11.99
N SER A 56 10.96 -2.58 -12.46
CA SER A 56 11.67 -1.63 -11.62
C SER A 56 10.68 -0.75 -10.84
N PRO A 57 11.03 -0.29 -9.63
CA PRO A 57 10.14 0.52 -8.78
C PRO A 57 9.52 1.74 -9.47
N GLN A 58 10.23 2.34 -10.43
CA GLN A 58 9.74 3.46 -11.24
C GLN A 58 8.59 3.12 -12.22
N HIS A 59 8.11 1.87 -12.25
CA HIS A 59 7.01 1.40 -13.10
C HIS A 59 5.89 0.76 -12.31
N TRP A 60 5.98 0.80 -10.98
CA TRP A 60 4.93 0.31 -10.11
C TRP A 60 3.71 1.24 -10.18
N VAL A 61 2.57 0.66 -10.54
CA VAL A 61 1.26 1.31 -10.49
C VAL A 61 0.59 1.12 -9.14
N GLY A 62 1.01 0.08 -8.40
CA GLY A 62 0.53 -0.20 -7.05
C GLY A 62 1.52 -0.97 -6.20
N THR A 63 1.40 -0.80 -4.89
CA THR A 63 2.11 -1.57 -3.88
C THR A 63 1.13 -2.02 -2.80
N VAL A 64 1.22 -3.28 -2.39
CA VAL A 64 0.40 -3.87 -1.33
C VAL A 64 1.31 -4.43 -0.26
N HIS A 65 1.20 -3.92 0.96
CA HIS A 65 1.86 -4.50 2.12
C HIS A 65 0.85 -5.43 2.79
N VAL A 66 1.16 -6.73 2.83
CA VAL A 66 0.30 -7.75 3.41
C VAL A 66 0.79 -8.14 4.79
N CYS A 67 -0.08 -7.97 5.79
CA CYS A 67 0.15 -8.37 7.17
C CYS A 67 -0.85 -9.46 7.59
N SER A 68 -0.48 -10.33 8.52
CA SER A 68 -1.43 -11.26 9.14
C SER A 68 -2.36 -10.55 10.13
N ALA A 69 -1.81 -9.64 10.95
CA ALA A 69 -2.53 -8.89 11.97
C ALA A 69 -2.01 -7.45 12.11
N LEU A 70 -2.90 -6.44 12.05
CA LEU A 70 -2.48 -5.03 12.18
C LEU A 70 -2.11 -4.60 13.61
N SER A 71 -2.61 -5.28 14.64
CA SER A 71 -2.46 -4.81 16.04
C SER A 71 -1.00 -4.64 16.48
N ALA A 72 -0.09 -5.50 16.03
CA ALA A 72 1.34 -5.42 16.31
C ALA A 72 2.14 -4.79 15.15
N ALA A 73 1.68 -4.98 13.91
CA ALA A 73 2.43 -4.63 12.71
C ALA A 73 2.09 -3.24 12.12
N LEU A 74 1.11 -2.51 12.65
CA LEU A 74 0.62 -1.26 12.03
C LEU A 74 1.74 -0.23 11.82
N SER A 75 2.42 0.22 12.87
CA SER A 75 3.44 1.26 12.73
C SER A 75 4.62 0.81 11.84
N PRO A 76 5.18 -0.41 12.00
CA PRO A 76 6.16 -0.93 11.06
C PRO A 76 5.68 -0.97 9.61
N ALA A 77 4.45 -1.42 9.36
CA ALA A 77 3.90 -1.53 8.01
C ALA A 77 3.64 -0.15 7.37
N LEU A 78 3.12 0.82 8.13
CA LEU A 78 2.93 2.19 7.65
C LEU A 78 4.27 2.86 7.28
N ARG A 79 5.31 2.63 8.07
CA ARG A 79 6.66 3.14 7.80
C ARG A 79 7.27 2.49 6.57
N SER A 80 7.22 1.16 6.50
CA SER A 80 7.73 0.37 5.37
C SER A 80 7.07 0.80 4.05
N LEU A 81 5.76 1.01 4.05
CA LEU A 81 5.02 1.51 2.89
C LEU A 81 5.44 2.93 2.47
N ALA A 82 5.66 3.81 3.45
CA ALA A 82 6.13 5.17 3.20
C ALA A 82 7.56 5.21 2.64
N GLU A 83 8.43 4.32 3.12
CA GLU A 83 9.80 4.13 2.63
C GLU A 83 9.80 3.58 1.21
N ALA A 84 9.05 2.51 0.93
CA ALA A 84 8.92 1.93 -0.41
C ALA A 84 8.41 2.97 -1.44
N THR A 85 7.47 3.82 -1.03
CA THR A 85 6.97 4.92 -1.88
C THR A 85 8.06 5.96 -2.14
N ARG A 86 8.83 6.33 -1.12
CA ARG A 86 9.93 7.29 -1.25
C ARG A 86 11.03 6.77 -2.18
N ASP A 87 11.38 5.50 -2.04
CA ASP A 87 12.39 4.85 -2.85
C ASP A 87 11.94 4.71 -4.31
N ALA A 88 10.69 4.35 -4.55
CA ALA A 88 10.11 4.31 -5.89
C ALA A 88 10.14 5.69 -6.58
N VAL A 89 9.79 6.76 -5.83
CA VAL A 89 9.86 8.14 -6.35
C VAL A 89 11.32 8.57 -6.62
N ALA A 90 12.26 8.21 -5.74
CA ALA A 90 13.68 8.52 -5.95
C ALA A 90 14.24 7.80 -7.20
N GLN A 91 13.80 6.57 -7.45
CA GLN A 91 14.23 5.76 -8.60
C GLN A 91 13.54 6.15 -9.91
N ALA A 92 12.43 6.90 -9.89
CA ALA A 92 11.82 7.46 -11.10
C ALA A 92 12.75 8.42 -11.87
N GLY A 93 13.87 8.83 -11.26
CA GLY A 93 14.99 9.49 -11.91
C GLY A 93 14.70 10.95 -12.24
N SER A 94 14.03 11.22 -13.37
CA SER A 94 13.88 12.58 -13.90
C SER A 94 12.88 13.43 -13.09
N PRO A 95 13.11 14.74 -12.89
CA PRO A 95 12.19 15.64 -12.19
C PRO A 95 10.78 15.67 -12.79
N ASP A 96 10.66 15.55 -14.13
CA ASP A 96 9.36 15.56 -14.81
C ASP A 96 8.57 14.27 -14.56
N ARG A 97 9.24 13.11 -14.56
CA ARG A 97 8.61 11.84 -14.19
C ARG A 97 8.30 11.77 -12.70
N ALA A 98 9.23 12.21 -11.84
CA ALA A 98 9.01 12.29 -10.40
C ALA A 98 7.86 13.28 -10.08
N GLY A 99 7.78 14.40 -10.81
CA GLY A 99 6.69 15.37 -10.72
C GLY A 99 5.35 14.79 -11.17
N ALA A 100 5.30 14.07 -12.30
CA ALA A 100 4.11 13.38 -12.76
C ALA A 100 3.68 12.26 -11.79
N TRP A 101 4.63 11.52 -11.23
CA TRP A 101 4.41 10.48 -10.21
C TRP A 101 3.86 11.05 -8.91
N LEU A 102 4.48 12.12 -8.42
CA LEU A 102 4.02 12.83 -7.24
C LEU A 102 2.63 13.39 -7.51
N HIS A 103 2.37 14.02 -8.66
CA HIS A 103 1.02 14.51 -9.03
C HIS A 103 -0.02 13.39 -9.03
N ARG A 104 0.31 12.24 -9.63
CA ARG A 104 -0.56 11.06 -9.73
C ARG A 104 -0.66 10.24 -8.45
N ASP A 105 0.09 10.60 -7.40
CA ASP A 105 0.19 9.82 -6.15
C ASP A 105 0.52 8.35 -6.46
N CYS A 106 1.57 8.13 -7.25
CA CYS A 106 2.01 6.82 -7.71
C CYS A 106 3.19 6.32 -6.86
N PRO A 107 3.25 5.03 -6.49
CA PRO A 107 2.27 3.96 -6.75
C PRO A 107 0.98 4.12 -5.94
N PHE A 108 -0.10 3.41 -6.28
CA PHE A 108 -1.27 3.28 -5.40
C PHE A 108 -0.94 2.37 -4.21
N LYS A 109 -1.06 2.87 -2.98
CA LYS A 109 -0.56 2.20 -1.77
C LYS A 109 -1.68 1.53 -0.99
N ILE A 110 -1.56 0.22 -0.75
CA ILE A 110 -2.55 -0.59 -0.05
C ILE A 110 -1.86 -1.26 1.14
N LEU A 111 -2.46 -1.16 2.32
CA LEU A 111 -2.12 -1.99 3.48
C LEU A 111 -3.25 -3.00 3.67
N TYR A 112 -2.96 -4.29 3.48
CA TYR A 112 -3.94 -5.36 3.65
C TYR A 112 -3.61 -6.18 4.89
N ALA A 113 -4.65 -6.57 5.63
CA ALA A 113 -4.50 -7.55 6.70
C ALA A 113 -5.67 -8.52 6.82
N GLU A 114 -5.39 -9.74 7.28
CA GLU A 114 -6.44 -10.72 7.56
C GLU A 114 -7.23 -10.38 8.82
N SER A 115 -6.56 -9.76 9.78
CA SER A 115 -7.15 -9.37 11.05
C SER A 115 -6.61 -8.02 11.51
N GLY A 116 -7.38 -7.33 12.33
CA GLY A 116 -7.02 -5.99 12.77
C GLY A 116 -7.80 -5.55 14.00
N LEU A 117 -7.52 -4.32 14.41
CA LEU A 117 -8.22 -3.64 15.49
C LEU A 117 -9.65 -3.28 15.05
N PRO A 118 -10.55 -2.89 15.97
CA PRO A 118 -11.80 -2.23 15.61
C PRO A 118 -11.55 -0.96 14.78
N ALA A 119 -12.42 -0.65 13.81
CA ALA A 119 -12.21 0.44 12.85
C ALA A 119 -11.89 1.80 13.49
N ARG A 120 -12.57 2.14 14.59
CA ARG A 120 -12.33 3.39 15.33
C ARG A 120 -10.92 3.41 15.94
N GLN A 121 -10.52 2.32 16.60
CA GLN A 121 -9.20 2.20 17.21
C GLN A 121 -8.10 2.20 16.15
N LEU A 122 -8.29 1.52 15.02
CA LEU A 122 -7.33 1.58 13.91
C LEU A 122 -7.18 3.00 13.39
N LEU A 123 -8.30 3.70 13.16
CA LEU A 123 -8.28 5.09 12.69
C LEU A 123 -7.54 6.01 13.68
N ASP A 124 -7.80 5.86 14.97
CA ASP A 124 -7.14 6.64 16.02
C ASP A 124 -5.63 6.36 16.04
N GLN A 125 -5.20 5.10 15.89
CA GLN A 125 -3.78 4.74 15.82
C GLN A 125 -3.09 5.23 14.56
N VAL A 126 -3.74 5.13 13.38
CA VAL A 126 -3.22 5.67 12.12
C VAL A 126 -3.03 7.18 12.22
N ASN A 127 -4.02 7.89 12.77
CA ASN A 127 -3.95 9.33 12.99
C ASN A 127 -2.83 9.68 13.99
N ALA A 128 -2.71 8.95 15.10
CA ALA A 128 -1.65 9.16 16.08
C ALA A 128 -0.26 8.91 15.51
N HIS A 129 -0.09 7.86 14.69
CA HIS A 129 1.16 7.57 14.00
C HIS A 129 1.57 8.75 13.11
N TYR A 130 0.68 9.25 12.26
CA TYR A 130 0.98 10.38 11.37
C TYR A 130 0.99 11.75 12.04
N ALA A 131 0.46 11.89 13.26
CA ALA A 131 0.65 13.08 14.06
C ALA A 131 2.09 13.19 14.60
N ASN A 132 2.74 12.05 14.85
CA ASN A 132 4.08 11.97 15.41
C ASN A 132 5.19 11.75 14.38
N GLU A 133 4.87 11.20 13.20
CA GLU A 133 5.82 11.03 12.10
C GLU A 133 5.58 12.07 10.99
N SER A 134 6.64 12.78 10.60
CA SER A 134 6.62 13.76 9.49
C SER A 134 6.62 13.08 8.12
N CYS A 135 5.59 12.27 7.87
CA CYS A 135 5.37 11.61 6.59
C CYS A 135 4.40 12.43 5.73
N ALA A 136 4.80 12.73 4.49
CA ALA A 136 3.99 13.46 3.53
C ALA A 136 2.70 12.68 3.22
N ILE A 137 1.57 13.36 2.99
CA ILE A 137 0.28 12.69 2.72
C ILE A 137 0.34 11.70 1.55
N ARG A 138 1.19 11.99 0.56
CA ARG A 138 1.42 11.14 -0.63
C ARG A 138 2.19 9.85 -0.35
N GLN A 139 2.85 9.74 0.80
CA GLN A 139 3.52 8.51 1.26
C GLN A 139 2.60 7.62 2.10
N ARG A 140 1.42 8.12 2.51
CA ARG A 140 0.46 7.39 3.34
C ARG A 140 -0.37 6.42 2.50
N PRO A 141 -0.82 5.27 3.05
CA PRO A 141 -1.67 4.33 2.34
C PRO A 141 -2.92 5.02 1.79
N ASN A 142 -3.25 4.72 0.53
CA ASN A 142 -4.52 5.10 -0.08
C ASN A 142 -5.66 4.30 0.55
N ILE A 143 -5.42 3.01 0.79
CA ILE A 143 -6.39 2.07 1.37
C ILE A 143 -5.71 1.27 2.49
N ILE A 144 -6.44 1.10 3.60
CA ILE A 144 -6.14 0.06 4.59
C ILE A 144 -7.33 -0.91 4.58
N HIS A 145 -7.13 -2.16 4.19
CA HIS A 145 -8.16 -3.18 4.07
C HIS A 145 -7.98 -4.27 5.13
N VAL A 146 -8.99 -4.44 5.99
CA VAL A 146 -9.06 -5.54 6.97
C VAL A 146 -10.10 -6.54 6.48
N LYS A 147 -9.64 -7.73 6.06
CA LYS A 147 -10.46 -8.77 5.44
C LYS A 147 -11.72 -9.08 6.26
N GLY A 148 -12.86 -9.06 5.59
CA GLY A 148 -14.17 -9.40 6.17
C GLY A 148 -14.66 -8.43 7.25
N GLN A 149 -13.96 -7.33 7.51
CA GLN A 149 -14.31 -6.39 8.57
C GLN A 149 -14.67 -5.01 8.02
N TYR A 150 -13.68 -4.31 7.44
CA TYR A 150 -13.86 -2.94 6.94
C TYR A 150 -12.64 -2.49 6.14
N TYR A 151 -12.73 -1.29 5.56
CA TYR A 151 -11.56 -0.60 5.00
C TYR A 151 -11.57 0.90 5.34
N LEU A 152 -10.37 1.48 5.38
CA LEU A 152 -10.14 2.91 5.55
C LEU A 152 -9.66 3.48 4.22
N LEU A 153 -10.30 4.55 3.74
CA LEU A 153 -9.85 5.30 2.56
C LEU A 153 -9.17 6.59 2.99
N ARG A 154 -8.03 6.91 2.37
CA ARG A 154 -7.37 8.20 2.57
C ARG A 154 -8.23 9.33 2.02
N ASN A 155 -8.40 10.39 2.81
CA ASN A 155 -9.10 11.59 2.40
C ASN A 155 -8.17 12.53 1.63
N GLU A 156 -8.26 12.52 0.30
CA GLU A 156 -7.36 13.31 -0.55
C GLU A 156 -7.58 14.82 -0.44
N ARG A 157 -8.78 15.25 0.00
CA ARG A 157 -9.12 16.67 0.17
C ARG A 157 -8.46 17.29 1.40
N ALA A 158 -8.09 16.48 2.40
CA ALA A 158 -7.41 16.97 3.59
C ALA A 158 -6.03 17.58 3.27
N GLY A 159 -5.35 17.11 2.23
CA GLY A 159 -4.05 17.62 1.79
C GLY A 159 -4.10 18.88 0.93
N GLN A 160 -5.28 19.31 0.46
CA GLN A 160 -5.42 20.46 -0.44
C GLN A 160 -5.71 21.78 0.29
N GLN A 161 -6.19 21.75 1.54
CA GLN A 161 -6.72 22.96 2.19
C GLN A 161 -5.76 23.70 3.13
N ASP A 162 -4.64 23.11 3.54
CA ASP A 162 -3.47 23.75 4.20
C ASP A 162 -2.63 22.60 4.79
N PRO A 163 -1.32 22.47 4.49
CA PRO A 163 -0.46 21.42 5.03
C PRO A 163 -0.48 21.31 6.57
N ALA A 164 -0.68 22.43 7.27
CA ALA A 164 -0.80 22.47 8.72
C ALA A 164 -2.20 22.02 9.23
N LEU A 165 -3.26 22.23 8.44
CA LEU A 165 -4.62 21.74 8.72
C LEU A 165 -4.84 20.29 8.29
N ALA A 166 -4.08 19.78 7.31
CA ALA A 166 -4.04 18.37 6.90
C ALA A 166 -3.61 17.43 8.05
N PHE A 167 -2.87 17.97 9.02
CA PHE A 167 -2.51 17.27 10.26
C PHE A 167 -3.70 17.08 11.21
N ARG A 168 -4.77 17.89 11.10
CA ARG A 168 -5.89 17.93 12.06
C ARG A 168 -7.19 17.35 11.54
N LEU A 169 -7.39 17.30 10.22
CA LEU A 169 -8.58 16.68 9.62
C LEU A 169 -8.29 15.20 9.33
N ALA A 170 -9.15 14.32 9.88
CA ALA A 170 -9.07 12.86 9.77
C ALA A 170 -8.60 12.43 8.38
N ASN A 171 -7.36 11.94 8.32
CA ASN A 171 -6.67 11.61 7.08
C ASN A 171 -7.24 10.39 6.40
N HIS A 172 -8.06 9.62 7.12
CA HIS A 172 -8.78 8.48 6.63
C HIS A 172 -10.24 8.52 7.08
N ARG A 173 -11.15 8.14 6.19
CA ARG A 173 -12.56 7.89 6.54
C ARG A 173 -12.76 6.39 6.62
N ALA A 174 -13.28 5.91 7.75
CA ALA A 174 -13.75 4.53 7.85
C ALA A 174 -15.03 4.38 7.02
N GLN A 175 -15.00 3.47 6.04
CA GLN A 175 -16.21 2.93 5.44
C GLN A 175 -16.41 1.53 6.01
N LEU A 176 -17.44 1.40 6.85
CA LEU A 176 -17.87 0.14 7.40
C LEU A 176 -18.69 -0.60 6.34
N SER A 177 -18.01 -1.16 5.34
CA SER A 177 -18.61 -2.17 4.47
C SER A 177 -18.01 -3.52 4.84
N PHE A 178 -18.87 -4.47 5.17
CA PHE A 178 -18.49 -5.86 5.47
C PHE A 178 -18.21 -6.67 4.19
N ALA A 179 -18.36 -6.05 3.00
CA ALA A 179 -18.22 -6.73 1.73
C ALA A 179 -16.82 -6.49 1.12
N ASP A 180 -15.90 -7.43 1.32
CA ASP A 180 -14.59 -7.45 0.66
C ASP A 180 -14.68 -7.21 -0.85
N SER A 181 -15.77 -7.64 -1.49
CA SER A 181 -16.00 -7.44 -2.92
C SER A 181 -15.98 -5.98 -3.37
N GLU A 182 -16.44 -5.05 -2.54
CA GLU A 182 -16.50 -3.63 -2.93
C GLU A 182 -15.09 -3.00 -2.95
N VAL A 183 -14.33 -3.18 -1.87
CA VAL A 183 -12.96 -2.67 -1.79
C VAL A 183 -12.04 -3.35 -2.80
N LEU A 184 -12.21 -4.64 -3.03
CA LEU A 184 -11.42 -5.36 -4.04
C LEU A 184 -11.74 -4.87 -5.45
N ARG A 185 -13.00 -4.58 -5.79
CA ARG A 185 -13.36 -3.96 -7.09
C ARG A 185 -12.73 -2.58 -7.24
N LEU A 186 -12.76 -1.75 -6.19
CA LEU A 186 -12.11 -0.44 -6.18
C LEU A 186 -10.61 -0.57 -6.45
N ILE A 187 -9.93 -1.49 -5.75
CA ILE A 187 -8.50 -1.76 -5.90
C ILE A 187 -8.19 -2.18 -7.34
N ILE A 188 -8.92 -3.15 -7.90
CA ILE A 188 -8.71 -3.61 -9.28
C ILE A 188 -8.93 -2.49 -10.30
N SER A 189 -10.00 -1.70 -10.12
CA SER A 189 -10.30 -0.57 -11.00
C SER A 189 -9.20 0.48 -11.01
N GLU A 190 -8.69 0.84 -9.83
CA GLU A 190 -7.65 1.86 -9.68
C GLU A 190 -6.31 1.39 -10.26
N LEU A 191 -5.91 0.15 -9.97
CA LEU A 191 -4.66 -0.43 -10.49
C LEU A 191 -4.68 -0.51 -12.02
N ARG A 192 -5.81 -0.94 -12.61
CA ARG A 192 -6.00 -0.93 -14.06
C ARG A 192 -5.89 0.47 -14.63
N SER A 193 -6.67 1.42 -14.09
CA SER A 193 -6.67 2.79 -14.59
C SER A 193 -5.27 3.42 -14.61
N ARG A 194 -4.41 3.06 -13.66
CA ARG A 194 -3.01 3.53 -13.60
C ARG A 194 -2.09 2.79 -14.57
N ALA A 195 -2.33 1.52 -14.84
CA ALA A 195 -1.57 0.74 -15.83
C ALA A 195 -1.79 1.24 -17.26
N TYR A 196 -2.96 1.79 -17.56
CA TYR A 196 -3.31 2.34 -18.89
C TYR A 196 -2.94 3.83 -19.09
N ALA A 197 -2.42 4.53 -18.07
CA ALA A 197 -2.26 6.00 -18.06
C ALA A 197 -0.81 6.48 -18.15
#